data_AF-N1X2H2-F1
#
_entry.id   AF-N1X2H2-F1
#
_cell.length_a   1.000
_cell.length_b   1.000
_cell.length_c   1.000
_cell.angle_alpha   90.00
_cell.angle_beta   90.00
_cell.angle_gamma   90.00
#
_symmetry.space_group_name_H-M   'P 1'
#
loop_
_entity.id
_entity.type
_entity.pdbx_description
1 polymer ?
#
loop_
_entity_poly.entity_id
_entity_poly.type
_entity_poly.pdbx_seq_one_letter_code
_entity_poly.pdbx_strand_id
1 'polypeptide(L)'
;MKDLRKDFNYENAPLQMSEGHQQLFETKLKKESKAVSSSETLQKIAAVLIVALVSSILWLQTPPDQIQQNETSNLISLGDFSPEFQKIESFYQASINYELATLETGDYDDLVNSYVLEVEKIDGEYKRLQNELAQQGFDETLIEAMIENLQLRLELLQNLKLKLTELKTLNHDSESIYQL
;
A
#
# COMPACT_ATOMS: atom_id res chain seq x y z
N MET A 1 -33.67 -33.36 41.63
CA MET A 1 -32.93 -34.16 40.62
C MET A 1 -32.24 -35.30 41.35
N LYS A 2 -32.45 -36.55 40.91
CA LYS A 2 -31.88 -37.74 41.55
C LYS A 2 -30.47 -37.94 41.02
N ASP A 3 -29.49 -37.98 41.91
CA ASP A 3 -28.07 -38.14 41.55
C ASP A 3 -27.79 -39.61 41.22
N LEU A 4 -27.76 -39.90 39.92
CA LEU A 4 -27.55 -41.24 39.36
C LEU A 4 -26.15 -41.80 39.64
N ARG A 5 -25.21 -40.96 40.12
CA ARG A 5 -23.83 -41.41 40.41
C ARG A 5 -23.74 -42.34 41.62
N LYS A 6 -24.74 -42.29 42.52
CA LYS A 6 -24.78 -43.14 43.71
C LYS A 6 -25.27 -44.56 43.45
N ASP A 7 -25.85 -44.80 42.28
CA ASP A 7 -26.38 -46.11 41.90
C ASP A 7 -25.31 -47.02 41.26
N PHE A 8 -24.13 -46.47 40.93
CA PHE A 8 -23.01 -47.23 40.37
C PHE A 8 -21.91 -47.44 41.40
N ASN A 9 -21.76 -48.69 41.84
CA ASN A 9 -20.64 -49.12 42.68
C ASN A 9 -19.39 -49.21 41.79
N TYR A 10 -18.57 -48.16 41.77
CA TYR A 10 -17.30 -48.15 41.03
C TYR A 10 -16.29 -49.04 41.77
N GLU A 11 -16.28 -50.33 41.47
CA GLU A 11 -15.14 -51.18 41.78
C GLU A 11 -13.92 -50.68 40.99
N ASN A 12 -12.82 -50.41 41.69
CA ASN A 12 -11.53 -50.09 41.09
C ASN A 12 -10.88 -51.37 40.51
N ALA A 13 -11.59 -52.06 39.62
CA ALA A 13 -11.00 -53.11 38.81
C ALA A 13 -10.16 -52.44 37.71
N PRO A 14 -8.90 -52.84 37.49
CA PRO A 14 -8.13 -52.31 36.38
C PRO A 14 -8.88 -52.63 35.08
N LEU A 15 -9.31 -51.58 34.37
CA LEU A 15 -9.93 -51.70 33.06
C LEU A 15 -8.87 -52.21 32.08
N GLN A 16 -8.73 -53.53 31.96
CA GLN A 16 -7.88 -54.14 30.96
C GLN A 16 -8.63 -54.19 29.64
N MET A 17 -8.00 -53.64 28.61
CA MET A 17 -8.52 -53.67 27.25
C MET A 17 -8.52 -55.12 26.75
N SER A 18 -9.61 -55.57 26.14
CA SER A 18 -9.70 -56.92 25.58
C SER A 18 -8.62 -57.13 24.50
N GLU A 19 -7.98 -58.30 24.51
CA GLU A 19 -6.96 -58.64 23.52
C GLU A 19 -7.51 -58.49 22.09
N GLY A 20 -6.75 -57.79 21.23
CA GLY A 20 -7.14 -57.54 19.84
C GLY A 20 -7.89 -56.23 19.58
N HIS A 21 -8.31 -55.48 20.62
CA HIS A 21 -8.98 -54.18 20.41
C HIS A 21 -8.07 -53.15 19.70
N GLN A 22 -6.75 -53.18 19.94
CA GLN A 22 -5.80 -52.34 19.23
C GLN A 22 -5.77 -52.66 17.73
N GLN A 23 -5.76 -53.94 17.36
CA GLN A 23 -5.74 -54.37 15.97
C GLN A 23 -7.02 -53.97 15.22
N LEU A 24 -8.17 -54.10 15.89
CA LEU A 24 -9.46 -53.63 15.36
C LEU A 24 -9.49 -52.12 15.18
N PHE A 25 -8.92 -51.38 16.14
CA PHE A 25 -8.79 -49.93 16.05
C PHE A 25 -7.88 -49.51 14.90
N GLU A 26 -6.70 -50.11 14.77
CA GLU A 26 -5.77 -49.85 13.66
C GLU A 26 -6.39 -50.18 12.30
N THR A 27 -7.16 -51.27 12.21
CA THR A 27 -7.85 -51.65 10.98
C THR A 27 -8.91 -50.62 10.58
N LYS A 28 -9.68 -50.10 11.56
CA LYS A 28 -10.66 -49.03 11.32
C LYS A 28 -9.97 -47.71 10.97
N LEU A 29 -8.86 -47.37 11.63
CA LEU A 29 -8.09 -46.16 11.38
C LEU A 29 -7.55 -46.13 9.94
N LYS A 30 -6.94 -47.23 9.49
CA LYS A 30 -6.40 -47.35 8.12
C LYS A 30 -7.48 -47.31 7.04
N LYS A 31 -8.70 -47.74 7.35
CA LYS A 31 -9.83 -47.73 6.41
C LYS A 31 -10.36 -46.31 6.16
N GLU A 32 -10.33 -45.45 7.18
CA GLU A 32 -10.76 -44.05 7.10
C GLU A 32 -9.63 -43.12 6.62
N SER A 33 -8.36 -43.49 6.83
CA SER A 33 -7.20 -42.76 6.30
C SER A 33 -6.93 -43.11 4.83
N LYS A 34 -7.91 -42.96 3.95
CA LYS A 34 -7.59 -42.86 2.53
C LYS A 34 -6.93 -41.50 2.31
N ALA A 35 -5.61 -41.50 2.14
CA ALA A 35 -4.91 -40.34 1.62
C ALA A 35 -5.56 -39.98 0.28
N VAL A 36 -6.19 -38.81 0.21
CA VAL A 36 -6.62 -38.25 -1.08
C VAL A 36 -5.34 -38.07 -1.88
N SER A 37 -5.16 -38.93 -2.88
CA SER A 37 -4.07 -38.80 -3.83
C SER A 37 -4.26 -37.46 -4.52
N SER A 38 -3.41 -36.50 -4.17
CA SER A 38 -3.31 -35.24 -4.87
C SER A 38 -2.84 -35.56 -6.28
N SER A 39 -3.78 -35.53 -7.23
CA SER A 39 -3.45 -35.69 -8.63
C SER A 39 -2.51 -34.55 -9.04
N GLU A 40 -1.36 -34.86 -9.63
CA GLU A 40 -0.49 -33.86 -10.24
C GLU A 40 -1.25 -32.98 -11.25
N THR A 41 -2.33 -33.50 -11.86
CA THR A 41 -3.18 -32.72 -12.75
C THR A 41 -3.97 -31.65 -12.00
N LEU A 42 -4.47 -31.94 -10.79
CA LEU A 42 -5.18 -30.96 -9.96
C LEU A 42 -4.23 -29.86 -9.44
N GLN A 43 -2.99 -30.22 -9.10
CA GLN A 43 -1.97 -29.23 -8.72
C GLN A 43 -1.59 -28.32 -9.89
N LYS A 44 -1.42 -28.87 -11.09
CA LYS A 44 -1.15 -28.09 -12.31
C LYS A 44 -2.33 -27.16 -12.65
N ILE A 45 -3.57 -27.63 -12.53
CA ILE A 45 -4.77 -26.81 -12.74
C ILE A 45 -4.87 -25.68 -11.71
N ALA A 46 -4.62 -25.97 -10.43
CA ALA A 46 -4.63 -24.95 -9.37
C ALA A 46 -3.54 -23.89 -9.60
N ALA A 47 -2.34 -24.28 -10.01
CA ALA A 47 -1.26 -23.35 -10.33
C ALA A 47 -1.63 -22.42 -11.50
N VAL A 48 -2.21 -22.97 -12.58
CA VAL A 48 -2.67 -22.16 -13.73
C VAL A 48 -3.79 -21.20 -13.34
N LEU A 49 -4.74 -21.63 -12.48
CA LEU A 49 -5.81 -20.75 -11.99
C LEU A 49 -5.26 -19.61 -11.13
N ILE A 50 -4.28 -19.87 -10.26
CA ILE A 50 -3.66 -18.83 -9.43
C ILE A 50 -2.91 -17.83 -10.33
N VAL A 51 -2.13 -18.30 -11.30
CA VAL A 51 -1.43 -17.42 -12.26
C VAL A 51 -2.44 -16.59 -13.06
N ALA A 52 -3.52 -17.19 -13.55
CA ALA A 52 -4.56 -16.48 -14.30
C ALA A 52 -5.28 -15.42 -13.44
N LEU A 53 -5.57 -15.72 -12.17
CA LEU A 53 -6.19 -14.77 -11.24
C LEU A 53 -5.25 -13.62 -10.90
N VAL A 54 -3.97 -13.91 -10.61
CA VAL A 54 -2.95 -12.88 -10.35
C VAL A 54 -2.75 -12.01 -11.59
N SER A 55 -2.63 -12.61 -12.78
CA SER A 55 -2.55 -11.87 -14.04
C SER A 55 -3.80 -11.02 -14.30
N SER A 56 -4.99 -11.53 -14.01
CA SER A 56 -6.23 -10.75 -14.16
C SER A 56 -6.29 -9.57 -13.20
N ILE A 57 -5.87 -9.73 -11.95
CA ILE A 57 -5.83 -8.63 -10.97
C ILE A 57 -4.81 -7.57 -11.42
N LEU A 58 -3.63 -7.99 -11.88
CA LEU A 58 -2.63 -7.09 -12.44
C LEU A 58 -3.16 -6.34 -13.67
N TRP A 59 -3.87 -7.01 -14.58
CA TRP A 59 -4.50 -6.40 -15.77
C TRP A 59 -5.63 -5.42 -15.43
N LEU A 60 -6.36 -5.61 -14.32
CA LEU A 60 -7.36 -4.63 -13.87
C LEU A 60 -6.73 -3.44 -13.13
N GLN A 61 -5.53 -3.62 -12.57
CA GLN A 61 -4.78 -2.56 -11.87
C GLN A 61 -3.86 -1.76 -12.80
N THR A 62 -3.55 -2.28 -13.99
CA THR A 62 -2.96 -1.44 -15.03
C THR A 62 -4.04 -0.46 -15.51
N PRO A 63 -3.87 0.86 -15.29
CA PRO A 63 -4.71 1.82 -16.00
C PRO A 63 -4.62 1.48 -17.50
N PRO A 64 -5.69 1.64 -18.29
CA PRO A 64 -5.61 1.37 -19.72
C PRO A 64 -4.36 2.06 -20.23
N ASP A 65 -3.48 1.30 -20.90
CA ASP A 65 -2.42 1.88 -21.72
C ASP A 65 -3.11 2.89 -22.62
N GLN A 66 -3.08 4.15 -22.20
CA GLN A 66 -3.14 5.24 -23.12
C GLN A 66 -1.93 4.95 -23.99
N ILE A 67 -2.20 4.40 -25.18
CA ILE A 67 -1.30 4.50 -26.30
C ILE A 67 -0.86 5.96 -26.25
N GLN A 68 0.35 6.18 -25.74
CA GLN A 68 1.01 7.47 -25.83
C GLN A 68 1.27 7.59 -27.31
N GLN A 69 0.26 8.08 -28.02
CA GLN A 69 0.48 8.98 -29.11
C GLN A 69 1.42 10.02 -28.49
N ASN A 70 2.71 9.89 -28.80
CA ASN A 70 3.69 10.95 -28.64
C ASN A 70 3.27 12.09 -29.57
N GLU A 71 2.08 12.65 -29.33
CA GLU A 71 1.95 14.07 -29.44
C GLU A 71 2.82 14.55 -28.30
N THR A 72 3.98 15.09 -28.66
CA THR A 72 4.60 16.13 -27.85
C THR A 72 3.51 17.19 -27.67
N SER A 73 2.63 17.00 -26.68
CA SER A 73 1.80 18.07 -26.17
C SER A 73 2.83 19.12 -25.80
N ASN A 74 2.88 20.22 -26.55
CA ASN A 74 3.62 21.39 -26.15
C ASN A 74 2.92 21.86 -24.87
N LEU A 75 3.27 21.26 -23.73
CA LEU A 75 2.78 21.65 -22.42
C LEU A 75 3.31 23.05 -22.23
N ILE A 76 2.38 24.00 -22.27
CA ILE A 76 2.69 25.40 -22.02
C ILE A 76 3.07 25.53 -20.54
N SER A 77 4.17 26.22 -20.31
CA SER A 77 4.70 26.57 -19.00
C SER A 77 4.33 28.02 -18.68
N LEU A 78 4.36 28.37 -17.40
CA LEU A 78 4.14 29.75 -16.97
C LEU A 78 5.18 30.70 -17.62
N GLY A 79 6.41 30.20 -17.81
CA GLY A 79 7.50 30.93 -18.44
C GLY A 79 7.28 31.30 -19.91
N ASP A 80 6.32 30.67 -20.60
CA ASP A 80 6.00 31.01 -22.00
C ASP A 80 5.29 32.37 -22.13
N PHE A 81 4.74 32.91 -21.04
CA PHE A 81 4.02 34.18 -21.04
C PHE A 81 4.84 35.37 -20.54
N SER A 82 5.76 35.16 -19.59
CA SER A 82 6.66 36.22 -19.12
C SER A 82 7.92 35.71 -18.40
N PRO A 83 9.03 36.48 -18.41
CA PRO A 83 10.22 36.17 -17.62
C PRO A 83 9.96 36.13 -16.10
N GLU A 84 9.01 36.92 -15.61
CA GLU A 84 8.62 36.93 -14.20
C GLU A 84 7.97 35.61 -13.79
N PHE A 85 7.05 35.10 -14.62
CA PHE A 85 6.41 33.81 -14.40
C PHE A 85 7.38 32.63 -14.51
N GLN A 86 8.34 32.69 -15.44
CA GLN A 86 9.39 31.68 -15.53
C GLN A 86 10.22 31.57 -14.25
N LYS A 87 10.55 32.71 -13.62
CA LYS A 87 11.29 32.73 -12.35
C LYS A 87 10.48 32.09 -11.23
N ILE A 88 9.17 32.40 -11.17
CA ILE A 88 8.26 31.81 -10.17
C ILE A 88 8.20 30.30 -10.33
N GLU A 89 7.92 29.82 -11.54
CA GLU A 89 7.84 28.39 -11.84
C GLU A 89 9.15 27.67 -11.52
N SER A 90 10.27 28.20 -12.00
CA SER A 90 11.60 27.62 -11.77
C SER A 90 11.96 27.58 -10.29
N PHE A 91 11.64 28.63 -9.53
CA PHE A 91 11.89 28.70 -8.10
C PHE A 91 11.12 27.61 -7.35
N TYR A 92 9.81 27.48 -7.59
CA TYR A 92 9.01 26.48 -6.89
C TYR A 92 9.37 25.06 -7.32
N GLN A 93 9.59 24.79 -8.61
CA GLN A 93 10.02 23.47 -9.07
C GLN A 93 11.37 23.07 -8.46
N ALA A 94 12.35 23.99 -8.43
CA ALA A 94 13.62 23.72 -7.79
C ALA A 94 13.46 23.45 -6.29
N SER A 95 12.60 24.20 -5.61
CA SER A 95 12.33 24.04 -4.17
C SER A 95 11.62 22.72 -3.86
N ILE A 96 10.62 22.34 -4.66
CA ILE A 96 9.91 21.05 -4.55
C ILE A 96 10.89 19.89 -4.74
N ASN A 97 11.70 19.95 -5.81
CA ASN A 97 12.71 18.92 -6.09
C ASN A 97 13.75 18.82 -4.97
N TYR A 98 14.17 19.97 -4.42
CA TYR A 98 15.06 20.00 -3.27
C TYR A 98 14.43 19.34 -2.04
N GLU A 99 13.20 19.71 -1.67
CA GLU A 99 12.53 19.10 -0.52
C GLU A 99 12.39 17.59 -0.71
N LEU A 100 11.89 17.13 -1.87
CA LEU A 100 11.79 15.70 -2.21
C LEU A 100 13.14 14.98 -2.10
N ALA A 101 14.22 15.56 -2.63
CA ALA A 101 15.56 14.96 -2.58
C ALA A 101 16.14 14.90 -1.16
N THR A 102 15.68 15.76 -0.25
CA THR A 102 16.11 15.80 1.15
C THR A 102 15.18 15.06 2.10
N LEU A 103 14.08 14.47 1.60
CA LEU A 103 13.19 13.67 2.43
C LEU A 103 13.90 12.41 2.91
N GLU A 104 14.00 12.28 4.22
CA GLU A 104 14.47 11.08 4.90
C GLU A 104 13.30 10.39 5.59
N THR A 105 12.94 9.22 5.09
CA THR A 105 11.81 8.45 5.59
C THR A 105 12.00 7.90 7.00
N GLY A 106 13.22 7.42 7.32
CA GLY A 106 13.52 6.79 8.61
C GLY A 106 12.54 5.65 8.91
N ASP A 107 11.92 5.68 10.09
CA ASP A 107 10.91 4.71 10.51
C ASP A 107 9.46 5.08 10.10
N TYR A 108 9.28 6.15 9.31
CA TYR A 108 7.97 6.74 9.00
C TYR A 108 7.59 6.63 7.52
N ASP A 109 7.95 5.53 6.87
CA ASP A 109 7.69 5.24 5.44
C ASP A 109 6.24 5.51 5.02
N ASP A 110 5.27 4.99 5.77
CA ASP A 110 3.85 5.14 5.44
C ASP A 110 3.38 6.60 5.45
N LEU A 111 3.88 7.39 6.40
CA LEU A 111 3.57 8.82 6.49
C LEU A 111 4.14 9.57 5.28
N VAL A 112 5.42 9.33 4.97
CA VAL A 112 6.06 9.98 3.81
C VAL A 112 5.35 9.58 2.52
N ASN A 113 5.09 8.30 2.32
CA ASN A 113 4.39 7.81 1.13
C ASN A 113 3.02 8.47 0.97
N SER A 114 2.25 8.63 2.05
CA SER A 114 0.94 9.30 1.98
C SER A 114 1.03 10.76 1.51
N TYR A 115 2.03 11.50 1.97
CA TYR A 115 2.26 12.89 1.57
C TYR A 115 2.77 12.98 0.13
N VAL A 116 3.72 12.13 -0.26
CA VAL A 116 4.25 12.10 -1.63
C VAL A 116 3.15 11.77 -2.65
N LEU A 117 2.27 10.82 -2.34
CA LEU A 117 1.12 10.51 -3.19
C LEU A 117 0.18 11.72 -3.38
N GLU A 118 -0.06 12.50 -2.33
CA GLU A 118 -0.88 13.71 -2.46
C GLU A 118 -0.13 14.80 -3.27
N VAL A 119 1.19 14.94 -3.11
CA VAL A 119 2.02 15.83 -3.95
C VAL A 119 1.93 15.44 -5.42
N GLU A 120 2.00 14.15 -5.75
CA GLU A 120 1.87 13.64 -7.12
C GLU A 120 0.48 13.91 -7.71
N LYS A 121 -0.57 13.75 -6.91
CA LYS A 121 -1.94 14.08 -7.32
C LYS A 121 -2.07 15.57 -7.63
N ILE A 122 -1.51 16.44 -6.78
CA ILE A 122 -1.49 17.88 -7.03
C ILE A 122 -0.65 18.18 -8.29
N ASP A 123 0.50 17.55 -8.52
CA ASP A 123 1.26 17.70 -9.78
C ASP A 123 0.46 17.29 -11.02
N GLY A 124 -0.38 16.25 -10.90
CA GLY A 124 -1.33 15.87 -11.95
C GLY A 124 -2.28 17.01 -12.32
N GLU A 125 -2.80 17.75 -11.34
CA GLU A 125 -3.63 18.93 -11.57
C GLU A 125 -2.84 20.07 -12.25
N TYR A 126 -1.55 20.23 -11.94
CA TYR A 126 -0.69 21.20 -12.63
C TYR A 126 -0.61 20.90 -14.13
N LYS A 127 -0.34 19.64 -14.48
CA LYS A 127 -0.29 19.18 -15.87
C LYS A 127 -1.63 19.34 -16.59
N ARG A 128 -2.75 19.13 -15.87
CA ARG A 128 -4.09 19.40 -16.41
C ARG A 128 -4.26 20.89 -16.72
N LEU A 129 -3.86 21.77 -15.81
CA LEU A 129 -3.92 23.23 -16.00
C LEU A 129 -3.02 23.69 -17.15
N GLN A 130 -1.81 23.13 -17.31
CA GLN A 130 -0.94 23.40 -18.46
C GLN A 130 -1.64 23.11 -19.80
N ASN A 131 -2.35 21.98 -19.88
CA ASN A 131 -3.11 21.60 -21.07
C ASN A 131 -4.32 22.51 -21.31
N GLU A 132 -4.97 22.99 -20.24
CA GLU A 132 -6.10 23.92 -20.32
C GLU A 132 -5.63 25.30 -20.79
N LEU A 133 -4.52 25.80 -20.22
CA LEU A 133 -3.87 27.05 -20.60
C LEU A 133 -3.36 27.00 -22.05
N ALA A 134 -2.90 25.84 -22.51
CA ALA A 134 -2.51 25.66 -23.90
C ALA A 134 -3.69 25.79 -24.89
N GLN A 135 -4.91 25.48 -24.46
CA GLN A 135 -6.12 25.58 -25.29
C GLN A 135 -6.74 26.98 -25.24
N GLN A 136 -6.76 27.61 -24.07
CA GLN A 136 -7.42 28.91 -23.85
C GLN A 136 -6.50 30.11 -24.10
N GLY A 137 -5.17 29.90 -24.06
CA GLY A 137 -4.18 30.97 -24.14
C GLY A 137 -3.96 31.63 -22.77
N PHE A 138 -3.61 32.92 -22.76
CA PHE A 138 -3.38 33.63 -21.51
C PHE A 138 -4.68 33.76 -20.70
N ASP A 139 -4.72 33.12 -19.53
CA ASP A 139 -5.80 33.23 -18.54
C ASP A 139 -5.18 33.41 -17.15
N GLU A 140 -5.45 34.57 -16.55
CA GLU A 140 -4.93 34.93 -15.22
C GLU A 140 -5.41 33.97 -14.12
N THR A 141 -6.63 33.45 -14.22
CA THR A 141 -7.19 32.50 -13.24
C THR A 141 -6.49 31.14 -13.34
N LEU A 142 -6.20 30.67 -14.57
CA LEU A 142 -5.43 29.43 -14.77
C LEU A 142 -3.98 29.59 -14.31
N ILE A 143 -3.37 30.74 -14.59
CA ILE A 143 -2.01 31.08 -14.12
C ILE A 143 -1.96 31.10 -12.59
N GLU A 144 -2.93 31.74 -11.92
CA GLU A 144 -3.04 31.77 -10.46
C GLU A 144 -3.18 30.36 -9.90
N ALA A 145 -4.09 29.54 -10.44
CA ALA A 145 -4.27 28.16 -10.02
C ALA A 145 -3.01 27.31 -10.20
N MET A 146 -2.22 27.55 -11.26
CA MET A 146 -0.93 26.88 -11.48
C MET A 146 0.12 27.30 -10.44
N ILE A 147 0.14 28.57 -10.04
CA ILE A 147 1.04 29.06 -8.98
C ILE A 147 0.62 28.50 -7.61
N GLU A 148 -0.68 28.51 -7.30
CA GLU A 148 -1.23 27.93 -6.07
C GLU A 148 -0.87 26.44 -5.96
N ASN A 149 -0.97 25.71 -7.07
CA ASN A 149 -0.56 24.31 -7.12
C ASN A 149 0.90 24.10 -6.71
N LEU A 150 1.81 24.91 -7.27
CA LEU A 150 3.24 24.87 -6.93
C LEU A 150 3.47 25.20 -5.45
N GLN A 151 2.76 26.18 -4.92
CA GLN A 151 2.81 26.57 -3.51
C GLN A 151 2.33 25.44 -2.60
N LEU A 152 1.17 24.85 -2.88
CA LEU A 152 0.58 23.76 -2.10
C LEU A 152 1.50 22.54 -2.04
N ARG A 153 2.12 22.16 -3.15
CA ARG A 153 3.09 21.05 -3.17
C ARG A 153 4.28 21.33 -2.28
N LEU A 154 4.84 22.53 -2.36
CA LEU A 154 5.97 22.91 -1.53
C LEU A 154 5.59 22.96 -0.04
N GLU A 155 4.45 23.56 0.29
CA GLU A 155 3.95 23.64 1.67
C GLU A 155 3.73 22.25 2.26
N LEU A 156 3.14 21.33 1.49
CA LEU A 156 2.88 19.97 1.94
C LEU A 156 4.19 19.23 2.28
N LEU A 157 5.23 19.40 1.46
CA LEU A 157 6.56 18.83 1.71
C LEU A 157 7.25 19.45 2.93
N GLN A 158 7.15 20.77 3.11
CA GLN A 158 7.68 21.45 4.29
C GLN A 158 6.97 20.99 5.58
N ASN A 159 5.65 20.84 5.52
CA ASN A 159 4.85 20.31 6.64
C ASN A 159 5.25 18.87 6.98
N LEU A 160 5.49 18.02 5.97
CA LEU A 160 6.00 16.67 6.18
C LEU A 160 7.35 16.70 6.92
N LYS A 161 8.29 17.53 6.47
CA LYS A 161 9.62 17.66 7.07
C LYS A 161 9.55 18.13 8.53
N LEU A 162 8.70 19.11 8.83
CA LEU A 162 8.43 19.55 10.19
C LEU A 162 7.88 18.41 11.04
N LYS A 163 6.92 17.65 10.49
CA LYS A 163 6.32 16.52 11.20
C LYS A 163 7.32 15.41 11.49
N LEU A 164 8.16 15.05 10.52
CA LEU A 164 9.22 14.06 10.70
C LEU A 164 10.23 14.51 11.76
N THR A 165 10.58 15.80 11.77
CA THR A 165 11.49 16.36 12.77
C THR A 165 10.89 16.26 14.18
N GLU A 166 9.62 16.64 14.33
CA GLU A 166 8.89 16.52 15.60
C GLU A 166 8.89 15.07 16.09
N LEU A 167 8.53 14.11 15.23
CA LEU A 167 8.47 12.70 15.59
C LEU A 167 9.86 12.14 15.97
N LYS A 168 10.93 12.50 15.24
CA LYS A 168 12.30 12.13 15.57
C LYS A 168 12.73 12.66 16.95
N THR A 169 12.37 13.91 17.29
CA THR A 169 12.69 14.49 18.61
C THR A 169 11.94 13.81 19.76
N LEU A 170 10.65 13.52 19.58
CA LEU A 170 9.84 12.83 20.59
C LEU A 170 10.36 11.42 20.88
N ASN A 171 10.77 10.69 19.85
CA ASN A 171 11.38 9.37 20.02
C ASN A 171 12.71 9.44 20.78
N HIS A 172 13.58 10.41 20.45
CA HIS A 172 14.86 10.60 21.15
C HIS A 172 14.66 10.91 22.64
N ASP A 173 13.74 11.82 22.97
CA ASP A 173 13.43 12.16 24.36
C ASP A 173 12.88 10.93 25.11
N SER A 174 12.00 10.14 24.48
CA SER A 174 11.45 8.94 25.11
C SER A 174 12.51 7.88 25.41
N GLU A 175 13.48 7.64 24.52
CA GLU A 175 14.57 6.69 24.75
C GLU A 175 15.51 7.12 25.88
N SER A 176 15.71 8.43 26.07
CA SER A 176 16.55 8.96 27.15
C SER A 176 15.94 8.79 28.55
N ILE A 177 14.60 8.75 28.67
CA ILE A 177 13.90 8.57 29.95
C ILE A 177 13.97 7.12 30.45
N TYR A 178 14.08 6.12 29.57
CA TYR A 178 14.20 4.72 29.97
C TYR A 178 15.63 4.28 30.35
N GLN A 179 16.60 5.19 30.36
CA GLN A 179 17.99 4.92 30.73
C GLN A 179 18.39 5.44 32.13
N LEU A 180 17.42 5.87 32.94
CA LEU A 180 17.59 6.27 34.36
C LEU A 180 16.94 5.26 35.31
#